data_AF-A0A945M3A7-F1
#
_entry.id   AF-A0A945M3A7-F1
#
_cell.length_a   1.000
_cell.length_b   1.000
_cell.length_c   1.000
_cell.angle_alpha   90.00
_cell.angle_beta   90.00
_cell.angle_gamma   90.00
#
_symmetry.space_group_name_H-M   'P 1'
#
loop_
_entity.id
_entity.type
_entity.pdbx_description
1 polymer ?
#
loop_
_entity_poly.entity_id
_entity_poly.type
_entity_poly.pdbx_seq_one_letter_code
_entity_poly.pdbx_strand_id
1 'polypeptide(L)'
;MVKKKVYISFDFQNDRAFKNELVAASQAEGANFKIANWSTKPANIDPKWLKETKYHISRCDAFVVVIGVNTETAKGVRHELDIAENIGKLIIPLLAHPQNTLPKGIIEAHDWSPNTLTALLK
;
A
#
# COMPACT_ATOMS: atom_id res chain seq x y z
N MET A 1 16.90 5.38 -14.54
CA MET A 1 16.24 4.07 -14.29
C MET A 1 14.73 4.23 -14.39
N VAL A 2 14.00 3.18 -14.78
CA VAL A 2 12.53 3.20 -14.78
C VAL A 2 12.03 3.10 -13.34
N LYS A 3 11.23 4.08 -12.91
CA LYS A 3 10.64 4.09 -11.56
C LYS A 3 9.69 2.91 -11.37
N LYS A 4 9.85 2.14 -10.29
CA LYS A 4 8.89 1.09 -9.86
C LYS A 4 7.54 1.73 -9.57
N LYS A 5 6.48 1.19 -10.15
CA LYS A 5 5.11 1.64 -9.93
C LYS A 5 4.52 0.91 -8.73
N VAL A 6 4.06 1.67 -7.73
CA VAL A 6 3.60 1.12 -6.46
C VAL A 6 2.11 1.41 -6.25
N TYR A 7 1.35 0.41 -5.85
CA TYR A 7 0.01 0.58 -5.28
C TYR A 7 0.15 0.78 -3.77
N ILE A 8 -0.50 1.80 -3.19
CA ILE A 8 -0.47 2.02 -1.74
C ILE A 8 -1.86 1.74 -1.16
N SER A 9 -1.92 0.78 -0.26
CA SER A 9 -3.05 0.48 0.61
C SER A 9 -2.80 1.06 2.00
N PHE A 10 -3.81 1.72 2.57
CA PHE A 10 -3.73 2.38 3.89
C PHE A 10 -5.15 2.62 4.41
N ASP A 11 -5.29 2.90 5.70
CA ASP A 11 -6.56 3.37 6.23
C ASP A 11 -6.85 4.80 5.76
N PHE A 12 -7.81 4.97 4.85
CA PHE A 12 -8.15 6.26 4.27
C PHE A 12 -8.59 7.32 5.30
N GLN A 13 -9.19 6.90 6.42
CA GLN A 13 -9.72 7.80 7.44
C GLN A 13 -8.61 8.27 8.39
N ASN A 14 -7.67 7.38 8.74
CA ASN A 14 -6.71 7.62 9.80
C ASN A 14 -5.29 7.89 9.29
N ASP A 15 -4.88 7.30 8.16
CA ASP A 15 -3.47 7.16 7.76
C ASP A 15 -3.10 7.99 6.51
N ARG A 16 -3.89 9.00 6.17
CA ARG A 16 -3.67 9.82 4.95
C ARG A 16 -2.32 10.55 4.97
N ALA A 17 -1.81 10.91 6.14
CA ALA A 17 -0.51 11.57 6.30
C ALA A 17 0.62 10.71 5.69
N PHE A 18 0.68 9.42 6.06
CA PHE A 18 1.69 8.50 5.54
C PHE A 18 1.65 8.37 4.01
N LYS A 19 0.45 8.29 3.43
CA LYS A 19 0.30 8.28 1.97
C LYS A 19 0.83 9.56 1.34
N ASN A 20 0.59 10.73 1.93
CA ASN A 20 1.05 12.01 1.39
C ASN A 20 2.57 12.13 1.42
N GLU A 21 3.20 11.63 2.48
CA GLU A 21 4.67 11.59 2.59
C GLU A 21 5.30 10.68 1.53
N LEU A 22 4.72 9.50 1.29
CA LEU A 22 5.18 8.63 0.20
C LEU A 22 4.99 9.29 -1.18
N VAL A 23 3.93 10.09 -1.38
CA VAL A 23 3.74 10.90 -2.60
C VAL A 23 4.85 11.92 -2.76
N ALA A 24 5.14 12.70 -1.73
CA ALA A 24 6.24 13.67 -1.77
C ALA A 24 7.58 12.98 -2.08
N ALA A 25 7.88 11.86 -1.42
CA ALA A 25 9.10 11.09 -1.66
C ALA A 25 9.18 10.54 -3.10
N SER A 26 8.06 10.09 -3.68
CA SER A 26 8.03 9.58 -5.05
C SER A 26 8.29 10.65 -6.12
N GLN A 27 8.09 11.93 -5.76
CA GLN A 27 8.28 13.10 -6.61
C GLN A 27 9.66 13.74 -6.44
N ALA A 28 10.40 13.37 -5.40
CA ALA A 28 11.76 13.87 -5.16
C ALA A 28 12.72 13.49 -6.31
N GLU A 29 13.75 14.32 -6.48
CA GLU A 29 14.85 14.03 -7.41
C GLU A 29 15.56 12.74 -6.99
N GLY A 30 15.86 11.88 -7.98
CA GLY A 30 16.49 10.57 -7.71
C GLY A 30 15.56 9.47 -7.17
N ALA A 31 14.27 9.74 -6.96
CA ALA A 31 13.32 8.71 -6.50
C ALA A 31 13.29 7.47 -7.43
N ASN A 32 13.33 6.27 -6.86
CA ASN A 32 13.30 5.01 -7.61
C ASN A 32 11.89 4.42 -7.80
N PHE A 33 10.87 5.05 -7.23
CA PHE A 33 9.48 4.62 -7.34
C PHE A 33 8.52 5.76 -7.65
N LYS A 34 7.33 5.41 -8.14
CA LYS A 34 6.20 6.30 -8.39
C LYS A 34 4.93 5.67 -7.85
N ILE A 35 4.04 6.48 -7.29
CA ILE A 35 2.76 5.99 -6.78
C ILE A 35 1.75 5.95 -7.92
N ALA A 36 1.06 4.82 -8.01
CA ALA A 36 -0.02 4.65 -8.95
C ALA A 36 -1.22 5.51 -8.52
N ASN A 37 -1.63 6.45 -9.37
CA ASN A 37 -2.74 7.34 -9.09
C ASN A 37 -4.09 6.64 -9.35
N TRP A 38 -4.44 5.67 -8.51
CA TRP A 38 -5.69 4.90 -8.62
C TRP A 38 -6.68 5.16 -7.47
N SER A 39 -6.45 6.22 -6.69
CA SER A 39 -7.19 6.52 -5.47
C SER A 39 -8.69 6.72 -5.74
N THR A 40 -9.48 5.67 -5.55
CA THR A 40 -10.92 5.75 -5.38
C THR A 40 -11.23 5.49 -3.92
N LYS A 41 -11.99 6.39 -3.28
CA LYS A 41 -12.57 6.07 -1.97
C LYS A 41 -13.41 4.80 -2.16
N PRO A 42 -13.26 3.76 -1.34
CA PRO A 42 -14.19 2.65 -1.35
C PRO A 42 -15.53 3.18 -0.81
N ALA A 43 -16.36 3.74 -1.69
CA ALA A 43 -17.69 4.22 -1.35
C ALA A 43 -18.60 3.03 -1.00
N ASN A 44 -18.41 1.92 -1.73
CA ASN A 44 -18.96 0.60 -1.44
C ASN A 44 -17.98 -0.47 -1.95
N ILE A 45 -17.71 -1.51 -1.15
CA ILE A 45 -16.97 -2.69 -1.61
C ILE A 45 -17.97 -3.56 -2.37
N ASP A 46 -18.06 -3.35 -3.68
CA ASP A 46 -18.93 -4.10 -4.58
C ASP A 46 -18.09 -4.96 -5.58
N PRO A 47 -18.71 -5.87 -6.35
CA PRO A 47 -17.98 -6.70 -7.31
C PRO A 47 -17.22 -5.90 -8.38
N LYS A 48 -17.72 -4.72 -8.75
CA LYS A 48 -17.07 -3.84 -9.73
C LYS A 48 -15.80 -3.24 -9.12
N TRP A 49 -15.88 -2.75 -7.89
CA TRP A 49 -14.75 -2.25 -7.12
C TRP A 49 -13.68 -3.33 -6.97
N LEU A 50 -14.05 -4.56 -6.60
CA LEU A 50 -13.07 -5.66 -6.49
C LEU A 50 -12.34 -5.94 -7.82
N LYS A 51 -13.06 -5.89 -8.94
CA LYS A 51 -12.48 -6.09 -10.29
C LYS A 51 -11.54 -4.94 -10.67
N GLU A 52 -11.93 -3.69 -10.42
CA GLU A 52 -11.12 -2.50 -10.68
C GLU A 52 -9.87 -2.48 -9.79
N THR A 53 -10.01 -2.76 -8.50
CA THR A 53 -8.90 -2.88 -7.55
C THR A 53 -7.92 -3.96 -7.99
N LYS A 54 -8.40 -5.16 -8.36
CA LYS A 54 -7.54 -6.23 -8.92
C LYS A 54 -6.80 -5.77 -10.17
N TYR A 55 -7.48 -5.09 -11.08
CA TYR A 55 -6.84 -4.52 -12.26
C TYR A 55 -5.74 -3.51 -11.86
N HIS A 56 -6.02 -2.56 -10.97
CA HIS A 56 -5.05 -1.56 -10.53
C HIS A 56 -3.82 -2.16 -9.85
N ILE A 57 -4.00 -3.09 -8.91
CA ILE A 57 -2.89 -3.76 -8.22
C ILE A 57 -2.06 -4.57 -9.24
N SER A 58 -2.71 -5.27 -10.19
CA SER A 58 -2.00 -6.06 -11.20
C SER A 58 -1.06 -5.21 -12.07
N ARG A 59 -1.40 -3.94 -12.32
CA ARG A 59 -0.62 -2.98 -13.14
C ARG A 59 0.50 -2.28 -12.38
N CYS A 60 0.75 -2.65 -11.12
CA CYS A 60 1.83 -2.13 -10.30
C CYS A 60 2.92 -3.19 -10.10
N ASP A 61 4.15 -2.78 -9.87
CA ASP A 61 5.28 -3.65 -9.58
C ASP A 61 5.19 -4.20 -8.15
N ALA A 62 4.72 -3.39 -7.20
CA ALA A 62 4.55 -3.76 -5.80
C ALA A 62 3.24 -3.23 -5.21
N PHE A 63 2.75 -3.94 -4.20
CA PHE A 63 1.66 -3.55 -3.32
C PHE A 63 2.25 -3.18 -1.96
N VAL A 64 2.17 -1.91 -1.58
CA VAL A 64 2.65 -1.40 -0.29
C VAL A 64 1.45 -1.21 0.61
N VAL A 65 1.47 -1.82 1.80
CA VAL A 65 0.47 -1.58 2.84
C VAL A 65 1.10 -0.81 3.99
N VAL A 66 0.55 0.35 4.32
CA VAL A 66 0.95 1.12 5.51
C VAL A 66 0.02 0.74 6.66
N ILE A 67 0.61 0.27 7.76
CA ILE A 67 -0.07 -0.28 8.92
C ILE A 67 -0.01 0.73 10.07
N GLY A 68 -1.05 1.55 10.13
CA GLY A 68 -1.40 2.42 11.25
C GLY A 68 -2.19 1.68 12.34
N VAL A 69 -2.73 2.44 13.29
CA VAL A 69 -3.39 1.92 14.50
C VAL A 69 -4.64 1.08 14.17
N ASN A 70 -5.43 1.52 13.19
CA ASN A 70 -6.74 0.93 12.87
C ASN A 70 -6.72 0.05 11.61
N THR A 71 -5.58 -0.05 10.93
CA THR A 71 -5.46 -0.68 9.61
C THR A 71 -5.87 -2.16 9.61
N GLU A 72 -5.64 -2.89 10.71
CA GLU A 72 -6.05 -4.29 10.84
C GLU A 72 -7.56 -4.49 10.65
N THR A 73 -8.37 -3.54 11.10
CA THR A 73 -9.83 -3.57 10.97
C THR A 73 -10.36 -2.88 9.71
N ALA A 74 -9.48 -2.26 8.90
CA ALA A 74 -9.87 -1.50 7.72
C ALA A 74 -10.29 -2.45 6.58
N LYS A 75 -11.61 -2.62 6.38
CA LYS A 75 -12.18 -3.56 5.39
C LYS A 75 -11.59 -3.41 3.98
N GLY A 76 -11.40 -2.18 3.51
CA GLY A 76 -10.82 -1.91 2.20
C GLY A 76 -9.40 -2.49 2.07
N VAL A 77 -8.56 -2.25 3.08
CA VAL A 77 -7.20 -2.78 3.16
C VAL A 77 -7.21 -4.30 3.17
N ARG A 78 -8.12 -4.93 3.92
CA ARG A 78 -8.24 -6.39 3.96
C ARG A 78 -8.54 -6.98 2.58
N HIS A 79 -9.50 -6.42 1.85
CA HIS A 79 -9.82 -6.89 0.49
C HIS A 79 -8.69 -6.63 -0.51
N GLU A 80 -8.02 -5.48 -0.41
CA GLU A 80 -6.86 -5.17 -1.25
C GLU A 80 -5.71 -6.15 -1.00
N LEU A 81 -5.44 -6.48 0.27
CA LEU A 81 -4.43 -7.46 0.66
C LEU A 81 -4.78 -8.86 0.13
N ASP A 82 -6.02 -9.32 0.33
CA ASP A 82 -6.49 -10.59 -0.20
C ASP A 82 -6.34 -10.66 -1.72
N ILE A 83 -6.62 -9.56 -2.44
CA ILE A 83 -6.42 -9.49 -3.89
C ILE A 83 -4.92 -9.59 -4.23
N ALA A 84 -4.07 -8.84 -3.53
CA ALA A 84 -2.62 -8.82 -3.77
C ALA A 84 -1.99 -10.20 -3.56
N GLU A 85 -2.37 -10.89 -2.48
CA GLU A 85 -1.95 -12.27 -2.17
C GLU A 85 -2.39 -13.22 -3.28
N ASN A 86 -3.68 -13.18 -3.66
CA ASN A 86 -4.24 -14.08 -4.67
C ASN A 86 -3.62 -13.94 -6.07
N ILE A 87 -3.10 -12.77 -6.42
CA ILE A 87 -2.42 -12.55 -7.71
C ILE A 87 -0.89 -12.66 -7.61
N GLY A 88 -0.34 -13.06 -6.46
CA GLY A 88 1.10 -13.19 -6.24
C GLY A 88 1.85 -11.87 -6.39
N LYS A 89 1.26 -10.75 -5.97
CA LYS A 89 1.93 -9.44 -6.02
C LYS A 89 3.02 -9.39 -4.94
N LEU A 90 4.13 -8.69 -5.23
CA LEU A 90 5.10 -8.32 -4.20
C LEU A 90 4.43 -7.42 -3.17
N ILE A 91 4.22 -7.94 -1.95
CA ILE A 91 3.62 -7.22 -0.83
C ILE A 91 4.74 -6.68 0.06
N ILE A 92 4.68 -5.38 0.36
CA ILE A 92 5.62 -4.67 1.23
C ILE A 92 4.84 -4.07 2.40
N PRO A 93 4.87 -4.70 3.58
CA PRO A 93 4.23 -4.18 4.78
C PRO A 93 5.12 -3.15 5.48
N LEU A 94 4.59 -1.95 5.71
CA LEU A 94 5.28 -0.86 6.42
C LEU A 94 4.51 -0.53 7.71
N LEU A 95 5.15 -0.76 8.85
CA LEU A 95 4.56 -0.60 10.18
C LEU A 95 4.85 0.80 10.72
N ALA A 96 3.80 1.59 10.96
CA ALA A 96 3.95 2.96 11.44
C ALA A 96 4.48 3.05 12.89
N HIS A 97 4.16 2.04 13.71
CA HIS A 97 4.66 1.93 15.08
C HIS A 97 4.68 0.46 15.52
N PRO A 98 5.70 -0.03 16.25
CA PRO A 98 5.81 -1.43 16.68
C PRO A 98 4.62 -1.98 17.47
N GLN A 99 3.82 -1.10 18.08
CA GLN A 99 2.63 -1.46 18.85
C GLN A 99 1.38 -1.71 17.99
N ASN A 100 1.42 -1.34 16.71
CA ASN A 100 0.27 -1.50 15.83
C ASN A 100 0.10 -2.98 15.47
N THR A 101 -1.15 -3.42 15.43
CA THR A 101 -1.48 -4.81 15.08
C THR A 101 -1.31 -5.02 13.57
N LEU A 102 -0.63 -6.11 13.19
CA LEU A 102 -0.51 -6.51 11.79
C LEU A 102 -1.85 -7.04 11.27
N PRO A 103 -2.28 -6.65 10.06
CA PRO A 103 -3.43 -7.26 9.41
C PRO A 103 -3.24 -8.77 9.24
N LYS A 104 -4.34 -9.54 9.36
CA LYS A 104 -4.33 -10.98 9.08
C LYS A 104 -3.68 -11.27 7.72
N GLY A 105 -2.77 -12.24 7.68
CA GLY A 105 -1.98 -12.60 6.49
C GLY A 105 -0.57 -12.00 6.49
N ILE A 106 -0.35 -10.90 7.21
CA ILE A 106 0.98 -10.32 7.40
C ILE A 106 1.61 -10.90 8.66
N ILE A 107 2.74 -11.60 8.49
CA ILE A 107 3.51 -12.19 9.61
C ILE A 107 4.67 -11.29 10.07
N GLU A 108 5.18 -10.44 9.18
CA GLU A 108 6.32 -9.55 9.44
C GLU A 108 6.17 -8.25 8.65
N ALA A 109 6.74 -7.17 9.16
CA ALA A 109 6.67 -5.84 8.56
C ALA A 109 7.96 -5.06 8.80
N HIS A 110 8.24 -4.09 7.95
CA HIS A 110 9.38 -3.18 8.10
C HIS A 110 8.95 -1.87 8.75
N ASP A 111 9.86 -1.21 9.45
CA ASP A 111 9.60 0.13 9.98
C ASP A 111 9.22 1.10 8.86
N TRP A 112 8.10 1.80 9.06
CA TRP A 112 7.63 2.78 8.10
C TRP A 112 8.65 3.91 7.95
N SER A 113 9.14 4.07 6.72
CA SER A 113 9.71 5.32 6.24
C SER A 113 9.77 5.30 4.70
N PRO A 114 9.79 6.48 4.03
CA PRO A 114 10.03 6.53 2.59
C PRO A 114 11.39 5.94 2.17
N ASN A 115 12.40 6.02 3.04
CA ASN A 115 13.73 5.46 2.80
C ASN A 115 13.71 3.93 2.86
N THR A 116 12.97 3.34 3.81
CA THR A 116 12.75 1.89 3.89
C THR A 116 12.14 1.38 2.59
N LEU A 117 11.06 2.03 2.12
CA LEU A 117 10.42 1.65 0.86
C LEU A 117 11.38 1.75 -0.33
N THR A 118 12.14 2.85 -0.40
CA THR A 118 13.15 3.05 -1.44
C THR A 118 14.19 1.92 -1.43
N ALA A 119 14.65 1.48 -0.25
CA ALA A 119 15.61 0.40 -0.12
C ALA A 119 15.05 -0.96 -0.56
N LEU A 120 13.77 -1.24 -0.26
CA LEU A 120 13.09 -2.49 -0.61
C LEU A 120 12.71 -2.60 -2.09
N LEU A 121 12.64 -1.48 -2.81
CA LEU A 121 12.31 -1.42 -4.24
C LEU A 121 13.53 -1.42 -5.19
N LYS A 122 14.73 -1.62 -4.65
CA LYS A 122 15.98 -1.67 -5.42
C LYS A 122 16.04 -2.86 -6.38
#